data_AF-A0A6A6IGS4-F1
#
_entry.id   AF-A0A6A6IGS4-F1
#
_cell.length_a   1.000
_cell.length_b   1.000
_cell.length_c   1.000
_cell.angle_alpha   90.00
_cell.angle_beta   90.00
_cell.angle_gamma   90.00
#
_symmetry.space_group_name_H-M   'P 1'
#
loop_
_entity.id
_entity.type
_entity.pdbx_description
1 polymer ?
#
loop_
_entity_poly.entity_id
_entity_poly.type
_entity_poly.pdbx_seq_one_letter_code
_entity_poly.pdbx_strand_id
1 'polypeptide(L)'
;MAKRHTMSRQDEAHIIHYIKQISANSWLIGDWILTRSSPPLPSTSEYPSWIDEADNASYAFTSCSAPRSPPPTTTLDTAHIKLIYDCSNFSAVFSIGTKVMCKISVFNPSSSDASADITHEADTLSYVCSKQPNSFTTPRVIHSFNTAENYAVLIMTRVAGRTLASMWKEMSEGAREACAKAVVAAIEEMMGWESDFLGGVNGKGIQEPFLVRGSSLGRDDSMYNPLAMHKFCEQVGMGMQPPFVFYHADLGPTNVLVLDGTDTASTPSSSTDSSSTNTFNSPKAAIGIIDFEVAGFLPKDWIMTKFCVTGGMDLSFEDDDKVEGQDPVWWRMKVATGVRDKLGLRQVAHEWAKWKWMAEE
;
A
#
# COMPACT_ATOMS: atom_id res chain seq x y z
N MET A 1 45.25 -2.21 23.19
CA MET A 1 44.44 -3.41 22.86
C MET A 1 42.99 -3.13 23.24
N ALA A 2 42.20 -2.62 22.30
CA ALA A 2 40.75 -2.46 22.48
C ALA A 2 40.08 -3.45 21.53
N LYS A 3 39.29 -4.37 22.09
CA LYS A 3 38.56 -5.40 21.34
C LYS A 3 37.52 -4.73 20.45
N ARG A 4 37.73 -4.83 19.14
CA ARG A 4 36.70 -4.70 18.09
C ARG A 4 35.55 -5.62 18.49
N HIS A 5 34.43 -5.05 18.93
CA HIS A 5 33.14 -5.76 18.94
C HIS A 5 32.59 -5.67 17.52
N THR A 6 33.02 -6.60 16.67
CA THR A 6 32.22 -7.03 15.52
C THR A 6 31.01 -7.77 16.09
N MET A 7 29.86 -7.09 16.19
CA MET A 7 28.59 -7.81 16.30
C MET A 7 28.39 -8.61 15.02
N SER A 8 28.22 -9.92 15.15
CA SER A 8 27.89 -10.81 14.05
C SER A 8 26.52 -10.45 13.49
N ARG A 9 26.44 -10.35 12.16
CA ARG A 9 25.28 -10.00 11.36
C ARG A 9 24.21 -11.11 11.30
N GLN A 10 24.09 -11.93 12.34
CA GLN A 10 23.46 -13.26 12.28
C GLN A 10 22.33 -13.53 13.29
N ASP A 11 21.91 -12.56 14.10
CA ASP A 11 20.83 -12.73 15.09
C ASP A 11 19.79 -11.59 15.10
N GLU A 12 19.57 -10.88 14.00
CA GLU A 12 18.38 -10.04 13.88
C GLU A 12 17.19 -10.94 13.58
N ALA A 13 16.29 -11.12 14.57
CA ALA A 13 15.07 -11.87 14.39
C ALA A 13 14.28 -11.28 13.21
N HIS A 14 14.06 -12.11 12.19
CA HIS A 14 13.32 -11.75 10.97
C HIS A 14 11.97 -11.11 11.33
N ILE A 15 11.53 -10.09 10.59
CA ILE A 15 10.30 -9.32 10.89
C ILE A 15 9.06 -10.22 11.01
N ILE A 16 9.08 -11.38 10.36
CA ILE A 16 8.01 -12.38 10.42
C ILE A 16 7.84 -13.00 11.82
N HIS A 17 8.87 -12.96 12.68
CA HIS A 17 8.84 -13.45 14.05
C HIS A 17 8.33 -12.41 15.06
N TYR A 18 7.90 -11.25 14.56
CA TYR A 18 7.40 -10.16 15.39
C TYR A 18 6.00 -10.43 15.96
N ILE A 19 5.21 -11.27 15.28
CA ILE A 19 3.98 -11.83 15.83
C ILE A 19 4.33 -13.13 16.55
N LYS A 20 4.06 -13.19 17.86
CA LYS A 20 4.36 -14.35 18.70
C LYS A 20 3.10 -14.94 19.31
N GLN A 21 3.07 -16.25 19.50
CA GLN A 21 1.91 -16.92 20.07
C GLN A 21 1.97 -16.97 21.59
N ILE A 22 0.90 -16.52 22.25
CA ILE A 22 0.72 -16.62 23.71
C ILE A 22 -0.12 -17.87 24.05
N SER A 23 -1.20 -18.09 23.30
CA SER A 23 -2.08 -19.26 23.43
C SER A 23 -2.70 -19.62 22.08
N ALA A 24 -3.60 -20.62 22.04
CA ALA A 24 -4.34 -20.96 20.83
C ALA A 24 -5.22 -19.80 20.29
N ASN A 25 -5.61 -18.86 21.16
CA ASN A 25 -6.51 -17.76 20.81
C ASN A 25 -5.94 -16.38 21.19
N SER A 26 -4.63 -16.28 21.45
CA SER A 26 -4.01 -14.98 21.75
C SER A 26 -2.58 -14.88 21.25
N TRP A 27 -2.22 -13.69 20.77
CA TRP A 27 -0.94 -13.40 20.12
C TRP A 27 -0.41 -12.05 20.59
N LEU A 28 0.92 -11.96 20.69
CA LEU A 28 1.65 -10.74 20.98
C LEU A 28 2.10 -10.10 19.67
N ILE A 29 1.80 -8.81 19.48
CA ILE A 29 2.22 -7.99 18.33
C ILE A 29 2.86 -6.72 18.90
N GLY A 30 4.18 -6.71 19.03
CA GLY A 30 4.89 -5.69 19.81
C GLY A 30 4.41 -5.68 21.26
N ASP A 31 3.92 -4.53 21.73
CA ASP A 31 3.40 -4.36 23.10
C ASP A 31 1.89 -4.61 23.24
N TRP A 32 1.27 -5.13 22.18
CA TRP A 32 -0.18 -5.36 22.12
C TRP A 32 -0.52 -6.84 22.11
N ILE A 33 -1.55 -7.21 22.86
CA ILE A 33 -2.11 -8.56 22.86
C ILE A 33 -3.36 -8.54 21.98
N LEU A 34 -3.37 -9.36 20.94
CA LEU A 34 -4.56 -9.67 20.16
C LEU A 34 -5.22 -10.92 20.72
N THR A 35 -6.50 -10.84 21.09
CA THR A 35 -7.28 -11.98 21.57
C THR A 35 -8.43 -12.29 20.63
N ARG A 36 -8.62 -13.57 20.31
CA ARG A 36 -9.77 -14.12 19.58
C ARG A 36 -10.74 -14.76 20.57
N SER A 37 -12.02 -14.42 20.45
CA SER A 37 -13.10 -15.03 21.25
C SER A 37 -14.13 -15.67 20.34
N SER A 38 -14.45 -16.95 20.59
CA SER A 38 -15.53 -17.68 19.92
C SER A 38 -16.39 -18.37 20.98
N PRO A 39 -17.70 -18.06 21.09
CA PRO A 39 -18.46 -17.16 20.21
C PRO A 39 -18.02 -15.68 20.30
N PRO A 40 -18.41 -14.83 19.32
CA PRO A 40 -18.02 -13.43 19.29
C PRO A 40 -18.50 -12.68 20.54
N LEU A 41 -17.62 -11.86 21.10
CA LEU A 41 -17.96 -10.93 22.17
C LEU A 41 -18.37 -9.57 21.58
N PRO A 42 -19.26 -8.81 22.25
CA PRO A 42 -19.57 -7.46 21.85
C PRO A 42 -18.33 -6.56 21.95
N SER A 43 -18.19 -5.65 20.98
CA SER A 43 -17.12 -4.65 20.98
C SER A 43 -17.22 -3.78 22.23
N THR A 44 -16.15 -3.74 23.03
CA THR A 44 -15.95 -2.73 24.05
C THR A 44 -15.33 -1.50 23.40
N SER A 45 -15.83 -0.29 23.64
CA SER A 45 -15.27 0.93 23.04
C SER A 45 -13.86 1.28 23.54
N GLU A 46 -13.33 0.55 24.52
CA GLU A 46 -12.04 0.82 25.16
C GLU A 46 -10.84 0.49 24.24
N TYR A 47 -10.95 -0.54 23.40
CA TYR A 47 -9.86 -0.98 22.55
C TYR A 47 -10.31 -1.31 21.12
N PRO A 48 -9.40 -1.22 20.13
CA PRO A 48 -9.69 -1.65 18.76
C PRO A 48 -10.14 -3.11 18.73
N SER A 49 -11.30 -3.36 18.13
CA SER A 49 -11.85 -4.70 17.97
C SER A 49 -12.71 -4.81 16.71
N TRP A 50 -12.91 -6.04 16.24
CA TRP A 50 -13.78 -6.33 15.10
C TRP A 50 -14.42 -7.71 15.26
N ILE A 51 -15.53 -7.89 14.55
CA ILE A 51 -16.20 -9.18 14.40
C ILE A 51 -15.84 -9.76 13.03
N ASP A 52 -15.50 -11.04 13.03
CA ASP A 52 -15.29 -11.84 11.83
C ASP A 52 -16.36 -12.94 11.80
N GLU A 53 -17.39 -12.70 11.00
CA GLU A 53 -18.58 -13.53 10.88
C GLU A 53 -18.26 -14.84 10.17
N ALA A 54 -17.30 -14.83 9.24
CA ALA A 54 -16.86 -16.04 8.56
C ALA A 54 -16.10 -16.97 9.52
N ASP A 55 -15.36 -16.40 10.47
CA ASP A 55 -14.67 -17.13 11.54
C ASP A 55 -15.55 -17.35 12.79
N ASN A 56 -16.78 -16.82 12.80
CA ASN A 56 -17.68 -16.78 13.97
C ASN A 56 -16.94 -16.41 15.27
N ALA A 57 -16.14 -15.35 15.20
CA ALA A 57 -15.32 -14.87 16.30
C ALA A 57 -15.21 -13.35 16.35
N SER A 58 -14.85 -12.82 17.52
CA SER A 58 -14.42 -11.43 17.68
C SER A 58 -12.93 -11.39 17.97
N TYR A 59 -12.27 -10.35 17.47
CA TYR A 59 -10.87 -10.06 17.73
C TYR A 59 -10.78 -8.73 18.47
N ALA A 60 -9.98 -8.67 19.53
CA ALA A 60 -9.79 -7.45 20.30
C ALA A 60 -8.32 -7.28 20.70
N PHE A 61 -7.83 -6.04 20.55
CA PHE A 61 -6.54 -5.65 21.08
C PHE A 61 -6.65 -5.27 22.55
N THR A 62 -5.62 -5.54 23.33
CA THR A 62 -5.41 -4.96 24.65
C THR A 62 -3.95 -4.57 24.81
N SER A 63 -3.70 -3.45 25.50
CA SER A 63 -2.33 -3.05 25.79
C SER A 63 -1.74 -3.97 26.86
N CYS A 64 -0.51 -4.44 26.64
CA CYS A 64 0.27 -5.10 27.67
C CYS A 64 0.77 -4.03 28.65
N SER A 65 -0.09 -3.62 29.61
CA SER A 65 0.27 -2.57 30.56
C SER A 65 1.46 -3.01 31.42
N ALA A 66 2.58 -2.29 31.32
CA ALA A 66 3.66 -2.37 32.30
C ALA A 66 3.08 -2.13 33.70
N PRO A 67 3.38 -2.99 34.70
CA PRO A 67 4.73 -3.49 34.96
C PRO A 67 4.90 -5.02 34.82
N ARG A 68 3.96 -5.72 34.19
CA ARG A 68 4.09 -7.19 34.04
C ARG A 68 5.08 -7.51 32.91
N SER A 69 5.99 -8.44 33.19
CA SER A 69 6.80 -9.08 32.15
C SER A 69 5.88 -9.57 31.01
N PRO A 70 6.31 -9.46 29.74
CA PRO A 70 5.52 -9.97 28.64
C PRO A 70 5.19 -11.45 28.86
N PRO A 71 3.99 -11.90 28.45
CA PRO A 71 3.59 -13.28 28.64
C PRO A 71 4.58 -14.24 27.96
N PRO A 72 4.74 -15.48 28.47
CA PRO A 72 5.50 -16.50 27.76
C PRO A 72 4.98 -16.65 26.33
N THR A 73 5.89 -16.72 25.36
CA THR A 73 5.55 -16.80 23.95
C THR A 73 6.25 -17.95 23.26
N THR A 74 5.65 -18.42 22.17
CA THR A 74 6.18 -19.44 21.27
C THR A 74 6.12 -18.95 19.81
N THR A 75 6.70 -19.71 18.89
CA THR A 75 6.58 -19.45 17.45
C THR A 75 5.12 -19.46 17.02
N LEU A 76 4.78 -18.64 16.02
CA LEU A 76 3.43 -18.54 15.51
C LEU A 76 2.97 -19.87 14.88
N ASP A 77 2.02 -20.55 15.52
CA ASP A 77 1.36 -21.76 15.04
C ASP A 77 -0.17 -21.61 15.18
N THR A 78 -0.79 -21.06 14.15
CA THR A 78 -2.24 -20.78 14.13
C THR A 78 -2.79 -20.76 12.72
N ALA A 79 -4.05 -21.17 12.56
CA ALA A 79 -4.79 -21.03 11.31
C ALA A 79 -5.36 -19.61 11.10
N HIS A 80 -5.39 -18.78 12.15
CA HIS A 80 -6.07 -17.48 12.15
C HIS A 80 -5.18 -16.31 11.73
N ILE A 81 -3.86 -16.46 11.83
CA ILE A 81 -2.89 -15.46 11.36
C ILE A 81 -2.02 -16.12 10.32
N LYS A 82 -2.04 -15.59 9.08
CA LYS A 82 -1.28 -16.15 7.96
C LYS A 82 -0.40 -15.08 7.35
N LEU A 83 0.86 -15.41 7.09
CA LEU A 83 1.76 -14.55 6.31
C LEU A 83 1.27 -14.52 4.85
N ILE A 84 1.08 -13.32 4.32
CA ILE A 84 0.61 -13.04 2.95
C ILE A 84 1.74 -12.49 2.08
N TYR A 85 2.63 -11.69 2.67
CA TYR A 85 3.76 -11.10 1.98
C TYR A 85 4.94 -10.98 2.94
N ASP A 86 6.14 -11.22 2.40
CA ASP A 86 7.40 -11.15 3.12
C ASP A 86 8.45 -10.46 2.24
N CYS A 87 8.91 -9.30 2.67
CA CYS A 87 10.03 -8.56 2.09
C CYS A 87 11.22 -8.58 3.06
N SER A 88 11.59 -9.78 3.49
CA SER A 88 12.67 -10.04 4.41
C SER A 88 12.55 -9.18 5.67
N ASN A 89 13.61 -8.47 6.07
CA ASN A 89 13.61 -7.66 7.28
C ASN A 89 12.96 -6.28 7.11
N PHE A 90 12.36 -5.95 5.97
CA PHE A 90 11.83 -4.60 5.70
C PHE A 90 10.33 -4.46 5.92
N SER A 91 9.55 -5.44 5.52
CA SER A 91 8.09 -5.42 5.61
C SER A 91 7.53 -6.83 5.57
N ALA A 92 6.51 -7.10 6.37
CA ALA A 92 5.70 -8.30 6.28
C ALA A 92 4.22 -7.95 6.42
N VAL A 93 3.37 -8.68 5.70
CA VAL A 93 1.92 -8.52 5.75
C VAL A 93 1.29 -9.83 6.14
N PHE A 94 0.41 -9.78 7.14
CA PHE A 94 -0.34 -10.92 7.64
C PHE A 94 -1.84 -10.70 7.45
N SER A 95 -2.58 -11.74 7.11
CA SER A 95 -4.03 -11.76 7.29
C SER A 95 -4.37 -12.19 8.71
N ILE A 96 -5.33 -11.54 9.35
CA ILE A 96 -5.89 -11.91 10.64
C ILE A 96 -7.38 -12.20 10.42
N GLY A 97 -7.75 -13.47 10.59
CA GLY A 97 -9.06 -13.97 10.16
C GLY A 97 -9.25 -13.78 8.65
N THR A 98 -10.47 -13.44 8.26
CA THR A 98 -10.89 -13.18 6.88
C THR A 98 -11.02 -11.69 6.56
N LYS A 99 -11.09 -10.83 7.58
CA LYS A 99 -11.44 -9.41 7.43
C LYS A 99 -10.33 -8.39 7.63
N VAL A 100 -9.18 -8.78 8.20
CA VAL A 100 -8.15 -7.81 8.62
C VAL A 100 -6.79 -8.17 8.07
N MET A 101 -6.01 -7.14 7.75
CA MET A 101 -4.61 -7.21 7.38
C MET A 101 -3.77 -6.47 8.43
N CYS A 102 -2.61 -7.04 8.75
CA CYS A 102 -1.60 -6.47 9.62
C CYS A 102 -0.32 -6.30 8.81
N LYS A 103 0.09 -5.06 8.55
CA LYS A 103 1.37 -4.73 7.92
C LYS A 103 2.34 -4.30 9.01
N ILE A 104 3.51 -4.91 9.03
CA ILE A 104 4.63 -4.57 9.92
C ILE A 104 5.77 -4.14 9.02
N SER A 105 6.27 -2.93 9.18
CA SER A 105 7.37 -2.41 8.38
C SER A 105 8.42 -1.71 9.23
N VAL A 106 9.67 -1.70 8.77
CA VAL A 106 10.75 -0.96 9.43
C VAL A 106 10.43 0.53 9.39
N PHE A 107 10.34 1.12 10.57
CA PHE A 107 10.29 2.55 10.78
C PHE A 107 11.68 3.00 11.19
N ASN A 108 12.24 4.04 10.59
CA ASN A 108 13.53 4.55 11.04
C ASN A 108 13.33 5.89 11.77
N PRO A 109 13.35 5.92 13.11
CA PRO A 109 13.28 7.18 13.85
C PRO A 109 14.61 7.94 13.85
N SER A 110 15.65 7.44 13.19
CA SER A 110 16.99 8.02 13.25
C SER A 110 17.20 9.21 12.29
N SER A 111 16.43 10.28 12.48
CA SER A 111 17.02 11.60 12.32
C SER A 111 16.76 12.39 13.59
N SER A 112 17.80 12.61 14.38
CA SER A 112 17.82 13.60 15.47
C SER A 112 17.58 15.04 14.99
N ASP A 113 17.35 15.21 13.68
CA ASP A 113 16.95 16.44 13.04
C ASP A 113 15.44 16.31 12.73
N ALA A 114 14.64 17.25 13.22
CA ALA A 114 13.17 17.26 13.14
C ALA A 114 12.63 17.44 11.70
N SER A 115 13.45 17.19 10.67
CA SER A 115 13.20 17.46 9.26
C SER A 115 12.89 16.23 8.41
N ALA A 116 13.05 14.99 8.91
CA ALA A 116 12.55 13.78 8.26
C ALA A 116 11.39 13.15 9.03
N ASP A 117 10.41 13.99 9.35
CA ASP A 117 9.08 13.52 9.70
C ASP A 117 8.47 12.97 8.40
N ILE A 118 8.32 11.64 8.29
CA ILE A 118 7.70 10.95 7.14
C ILE A 118 6.22 10.74 7.44
N THR A 119 5.36 10.88 6.44
CA THR A 119 3.94 10.54 6.57
C THR A 119 3.78 9.03 6.71
N HIS A 120 3.13 8.58 7.78
CA HIS A 120 2.81 7.17 7.94
C HIS A 120 1.67 6.75 7.00
N GLU A 121 1.72 5.53 6.48
CA GLU A 121 0.64 5.00 5.63
C GLU A 121 -0.75 5.08 6.32
N ALA A 122 -0.78 4.94 7.66
CA ALA A 122 -2.01 5.11 8.44
C ALA A 122 -2.65 6.51 8.28
N ASP A 123 -1.83 7.56 8.25
CA ASP A 123 -2.28 8.94 8.03
C ASP A 123 -2.81 9.09 6.59
N THR A 124 -2.08 8.55 5.62
CA THR A 124 -2.45 8.59 4.21
C THR A 124 -3.76 7.84 3.94
N LEU A 125 -3.93 6.62 4.47
CA LEU A 125 -5.17 5.86 4.35
C LEU A 125 -6.34 6.58 5.03
N SER A 126 -6.12 7.20 6.19
CA SER A 126 -7.14 7.99 6.88
C SER A 126 -7.58 9.18 6.01
N TYR A 127 -6.63 9.86 5.36
CA TYR A 127 -6.93 10.92 4.39
C TYR A 127 -7.73 10.39 3.21
N VAL A 128 -7.32 9.30 2.56
CA VAL A 128 -8.05 8.72 1.41
C VAL A 128 -9.46 8.30 1.82
N CYS A 129 -9.62 7.67 2.99
CA CYS A 129 -10.93 7.30 3.52
C CYS A 129 -11.84 8.52 3.74
N SER A 130 -11.26 9.65 4.17
CA SER A 130 -12.02 10.89 4.37
C SER A 130 -12.55 11.48 3.06
N LYS A 131 -11.90 11.20 1.93
CA LYS A 131 -12.32 11.61 0.59
C LYS A 131 -13.49 10.81 0.04
N GLN A 132 -13.78 9.63 0.60
CA GLN A 132 -14.86 8.74 0.16
C GLN A 132 -14.81 8.48 -1.36
N PRO A 133 -13.71 7.87 -1.86
CA PRO A 133 -13.53 7.67 -3.29
C PRO A 133 -14.64 6.82 -3.90
N ASN A 134 -15.08 7.19 -5.09
CA ASN A 134 -16.13 6.48 -5.82
C ASN A 134 -15.59 5.55 -6.91
N SER A 135 -14.38 5.79 -7.39
CA SER A 135 -13.71 5.04 -8.48
C SER A 135 -12.82 3.89 -8.00
N PHE A 136 -12.67 3.66 -6.69
CA PHE A 136 -12.00 2.48 -6.13
C PHE A 136 -12.40 2.20 -4.68
N THR A 137 -12.18 0.97 -4.23
CA THR A 137 -12.24 0.59 -2.80
C THR A 137 -10.83 0.64 -2.18
N THR A 138 -10.72 1.06 -0.92
CA THR A 138 -9.44 1.15 -0.19
C THR A 138 -9.54 0.52 1.21
N PRO A 139 -8.43 0.01 1.79
CA PRO A 139 -8.39 -0.38 3.20
C PRO A 139 -8.76 0.77 4.14
N ARG A 140 -9.37 0.44 5.28
CA ARG A 140 -9.65 1.36 6.37
C ARG A 140 -8.77 1.03 7.56
N VAL A 141 -8.15 2.04 8.14
CA VAL A 141 -7.34 1.89 9.36
C VAL A 141 -8.24 1.46 10.52
N ILE A 142 -7.86 0.38 11.20
CA ILE A 142 -8.47 -0.07 12.45
C ILE A 142 -7.60 0.41 13.61
N HIS A 143 -6.29 0.24 13.48
CA HIS A 143 -5.32 0.68 14.48
C HIS A 143 -3.93 0.84 13.86
N SER A 144 -3.10 1.70 14.43
CA SER A 144 -1.69 1.82 14.06
C SER A 144 -0.86 2.24 15.26
N PHE A 145 0.34 1.70 15.39
CA PHE A 145 1.27 2.04 16.46
C PHE A 145 2.71 1.76 16.05
N ASN A 146 3.65 2.44 16.70
CA ASN A 146 5.07 2.16 16.58
C ASN A 146 5.53 1.30 17.76
N THR A 147 6.55 0.47 17.53
CA THR A 147 7.11 -0.41 18.54
C THR A 147 8.44 0.10 19.07
N ALA A 148 8.88 -0.42 20.22
CA ALA A 148 10.17 -0.07 20.81
C ALA A 148 11.37 -0.45 19.93
N GLU A 149 11.22 -1.46 19.06
CA GLU A 149 12.23 -1.93 18.11
C GLU A 149 12.16 -1.21 16.75
N ASN A 150 11.49 -0.07 16.68
CA ASN A 150 11.38 0.75 15.48
C ASN A 150 10.64 0.04 14.33
N TYR A 151 9.57 -0.70 14.63
CA TYR A 151 8.61 -1.13 13.62
C TYR A 151 7.36 -0.27 13.66
N ALA A 152 6.81 0.06 12.49
CA ALA A 152 5.46 0.55 12.36
C ALA A 152 4.52 -0.63 12.12
N VAL A 153 3.45 -0.72 12.93
CA VAL A 153 2.38 -1.71 12.78
C VAL A 153 1.13 -0.99 12.33
N LEU A 154 0.56 -1.45 11.21
CA LEU A 154 -0.69 -0.97 10.65
C LEU A 154 -1.71 -2.12 10.56
N ILE A 155 -2.79 -2.00 11.32
CA ILE A 155 -3.95 -2.88 11.29
C ILE A 155 -5.05 -2.21 10.48
N MET A 156 -5.51 -2.88 9.43
CA MET A 156 -6.49 -2.32 8.51
C MET A 156 -7.47 -3.38 7.99
N THR A 157 -8.64 -2.94 7.52
CA THR A 157 -9.61 -3.84 6.88
C THR A 157 -9.04 -4.42 5.60
N ARG A 158 -9.28 -5.70 5.35
CA ARG A 158 -9.01 -6.35 4.08
C ARG A 158 -9.98 -5.84 3.01
N VAL A 159 -9.46 -5.50 1.83
CA VAL A 159 -10.26 -5.33 0.63
C VAL A 159 -10.44 -6.70 -0.02
N ALA A 160 -11.68 -7.14 -0.20
CA ALA A 160 -12.00 -8.45 -0.76
C ALA A 160 -11.74 -8.45 -2.28
N GLY A 161 -10.77 -9.26 -2.71
CA GLY A 161 -10.38 -9.39 -4.10
C GLY A 161 -9.03 -10.07 -4.24
N ARG A 162 -8.60 -10.26 -5.50
CA ARG A 162 -7.29 -10.79 -5.88
C ARG A 162 -6.48 -9.73 -6.60
N THR A 163 -5.16 -9.72 -6.43
CA THR A 163 -4.31 -8.73 -7.12
C THR A 163 -4.40 -8.91 -8.63
N LEU A 164 -4.31 -7.83 -9.38
CA LEU A 164 -4.32 -7.85 -10.83
C LEU A 164 -3.20 -8.74 -11.36
N ALA A 165 -2.02 -8.69 -10.75
CA ALA A 165 -0.90 -9.58 -11.06
C ALA A 165 -1.30 -11.06 -10.95
N SER A 166 -1.92 -11.46 -9.83
CA SER A 166 -2.36 -12.85 -9.63
C SER A 166 -3.46 -13.29 -10.58
N MET A 167 -4.34 -12.35 -10.96
CA MET A 167 -5.49 -12.59 -11.83
C MET A 167 -5.15 -12.58 -13.31
N TRP A 168 -4.00 -12.01 -13.68
CA TRP A 168 -3.76 -11.53 -15.03
C TRP A 168 -4.05 -12.58 -16.10
N LYS A 169 -3.60 -13.82 -15.85
CA LYS A 169 -3.72 -14.96 -16.77
C LYS A 169 -5.15 -15.46 -16.94
N GLU A 170 -5.97 -15.35 -15.91
CA GLU A 170 -7.38 -15.76 -15.92
C GLU A 170 -8.28 -14.72 -16.60
N MET A 171 -7.81 -13.48 -16.75
CA MET A 171 -8.62 -12.39 -17.29
C MET A 171 -8.69 -12.41 -18.82
N SER A 172 -9.89 -12.15 -19.35
CA SER A 172 -10.06 -11.82 -20.77
C SER A 172 -9.40 -10.48 -21.11
N GLU A 173 -9.07 -10.26 -22.38
CA GLU A 173 -8.54 -8.97 -22.85
C GLU A 173 -9.48 -7.80 -22.48
N GLY A 174 -10.79 -7.97 -22.68
CA GLY A 174 -11.79 -6.97 -22.30
C GLY A 174 -11.79 -6.64 -20.81
N ALA A 175 -11.60 -7.65 -19.94
CA ALA A 175 -11.48 -7.42 -18.50
C ALA A 175 -10.19 -6.67 -18.13
N ARG A 176 -9.06 -7.00 -18.78
CA ARG A 176 -7.78 -6.28 -18.60
C ARG A 176 -7.91 -4.81 -19.01
N GLU A 177 -8.56 -4.54 -20.14
CA GLU A 177 -8.82 -3.18 -20.60
C GLU A 177 -9.78 -2.41 -19.68
N ALA A 178 -10.83 -3.06 -19.17
CA ALA A 178 -11.73 -2.47 -18.20
C ALA A 178 -11.01 -2.09 -16.90
N CYS A 179 -10.10 -2.94 -16.42
CA CYS A 179 -9.28 -2.65 -15.25
C CYS A 179 -8.36 -1.44 -15.48
N ALA A 180 -7.69 -1.38 -16.64
CA ALA A 180 -6.85 -0.23 -16.99
C ALA A 180 -7.66 1.08 -17.02
N LYS A 181 -8.87 1.06 -17.60
CA LYS A 181 -9.78 2.22 -17.61
C LYS A 181 -10.22 2.61 -16.19
N ALA A 182 -10.49 1.64 -15.32
CA ALA A 182 -10.85 1.90 -13.93
C ALA A 182 -9.70 2.56 -13.16
N VAL A 183 -8.46 2.11 -13.36
CA VAL A 183 -7.28 2.75 -12.74
C VAL A 183 -7.08 4.17 -13.27
N VAL A 184 -7.27 4.43 -14.56
CA VAL A 184 -7.21 5.80 -15.10
C VAL A 184 -8.27 6.70 -14.47
N ALA A 185 -9.49 6.19 -14.24
CA ALA A 185 -10.53 6.93 -13.53
C ALA A 185 -10.15 7.18 -12.05
N ALA A 186 -9.50 6.23 -11.39
CA ALA A 186 -8.98 6.41 -10.03
C ALA A 186 -7.88 7.47 -9.95
N ILE A 187 -6.97 7.49 -10.92
CA ILE A 187 -5.95 8.54 -11.03
C ILE A 187 -6.60 9.90 -11.21
N GLU A 188 -7.58 10.02 -12.11
CA GLU A 188 -8.32 11.27 -12.34
C GLU A 188 -9.05 11.75 -11.07
N GLU A 189 -9.71 10.85 -10.34
CA GLU A 189 -10.39 11.20 -9.08
C GLU A 189 -9.38 11.67 -8.02
N MET A 190 -8.29 10.93 -7.81
CA MET A 190 -7.23 11.30 -6.87
C MET A 190 -6.59 12.65 -7.22
N MET A 191 -6.41 12.92 -8.51
CA MET A 191 -5.87 14.21 -8.98
C MET A 191 -6.76 15.40 -8.64
N GLY A 192 -8.07 15.18 -8.43
CA GLY A 192 -8.98 16.22 -7.95
C GLY A 192 -8.74 16.60 -6.48
N TRP A 193 -7.88 15.87 -5.76
CA TRP A 193 -7.47 16.21 -4.40
C TRP A 193 -6.16 16.97 -4.44
N GLU A 194 -6.26 18.29 -4.27
CA GLU A 194 -5.16 19.22 -4.46
C GLU A 194 -4.56 19.73 -3.15
N SER A 195 -3.32 20.20 -3.21
CA SER A 195 -2.60 20.87 -2.13
C SER A 195 -1.66 21.95 -2.66
N ASP A 196 -1.37 22.95 -1.82
CA ASP A 196 -0.39 24.00 -2.10
C ASP A 196 1.05 23.57 -1.80
N PHE A 197 1.24 22.39 -1.23
CA PHE A 197 2.56 21.84 -0.89
C PHE A 197 2.79 20.46 -1.51
N LEU A 198 4.07 20.16 -1.76
CA LEU A 198 4.56 18.84 -2.15
C LEU A 198 4.87 18.04 -0.88
N GLY A 199 4.44 16.79 -0.80
CA GLY A 199 4.69 15.92 0.34
C GLY A 199 3.47 15.11 0.73
N GLY A 200 3.57 14.35 1.82
CA GLY A 200 2.48 13.51 2.28
C GLY A 200 1.36 14.32 2.94
N VAL A 201 0.24 13.67 3.26
CA VAL A 201 -1.04 14.35 3.54
C VAL A 201 -1.04 15.31 4.73
N ASN A 202 -0.04 15.22 5.60
CA ASN A 202 0.17 16.05 6.78
C ASN A 202 1.35 17.03 6.64
N GLY A 203 1.83 17.30 5.42
CA GLY A 203 2.95 18.21 5.15
C GLY A 203 4.34 17.61 5.38
N LYS A 204 4.40 16.33 5.72
CA LYS A 204 5.61 15.55 5.97
C LYS A 204 6.18 14.97 4.67
N GLY A 205 7.34 14.31 4.76
CA GLY A 205 7.97 13.64 3.63
C GLY A 205 7.24 12.39 3.15
N ILE A 206 7.55 11.94 1.93
CA ILE A 206 7.05 10.68 1.34
C ILE A 206 8.26 9.83 0.96
N GLN A 207 8.20 8.53 1.22
CA GLN A 207 9.26 7.57 0.86
C GLN A 207 9.23 7.17 -0.62
N GLU A 208 9.14 8.12 -1.56
CA GLU A 208 9.18 7.84 -3.00
C GLU A 208 10.63 7.65 -3.48
N PRO A 209 11.12 6.41 -3.70
CA PRO A 209 12.54 6.15 -3.95
C PRO A 209 13.03 6.65 -5.31
N PHE A 210 12.12 6.90 -6.26
CA PHE A 210 12.49 7.44 -7.57
C PHE A 210 12.63 8.97 -7.57
N LEU A 211 12.20 9.65 -6.50
CA LEU A 211 12.39 11.09 -6.31
C LEU A 211 13.57 11.44 -5.40
N VAL A 212 14.50 10.51 -5.12
CA VAL A 212 15.74 10.77 -4.35
C VAL A 212 17.00 10.45 -5.14
N ARG A 213 18.11 11.16 -4.87
CA ARG A 213 19.45 10.85 -5.44
C ARG A 213 20.20 9.86 -4.54
N GLY A 214 20.79 8.83 -5.13
CA GLY A 214 21.61 7.84 -4.43
C GLY A 214 21.21 6.40 -4.72
N SER A 215 22.16 5.48 -4.57
CA SER A 215 21.88 4.04 -4.59
C SER A 215 21.14 3.66 -3.31
N SER A 216 20.15 2.79 -3.46
CA SER A 216 19.16 2.30 -2.50
C SER A 216 19.73 1.58 -1.26
N LEU A 217 20.97 1.84 -0.85
CA LEU A 217 21.67 1.15 0.24
C LEU A 217 22.00 2.05 1.44
N GLY A 218 21.81 3.38 1.35
CA GLY A 218 21.90 4.29 2.48
C GLY A 218 20.59 5.04 2.68
N ARG A 219 19.79 4.67 3.70
CA ARG A 219 18.61 5.44 4.12
C ARG A 219 19.08 6.70 4.83
N ASP A 220 19.35 7.75 4.06
CA ASP A 220 19.33 9.08 4.62
C ASP A 220 17.89 9.60 4.51
N ASP A 221 17.12 9.45 5.59
CA ASP A 221 15.71 9.84 5.60
C ASP A 221 15.52 11.35 5.34
N SER A 222 16.58 12.15 5.52
CA SER A 222 16.58 13.56 5.11
C SER A 222 16.37 13.72 3.60
N MET A 223 16.59 12.70 2.77
CA MET A 223 16.33 12.77 1.33
C MET A 223 14.84 12.76 0.98
N TYR A 224 13.99 12.27 1.87
CA TYR A 224 12.54 12.16 1.65
C TYR A 224 11.76 13.37 2.19
N ASN A 225 12.43 14.37 2.76
CA ASN A 225 11.75 15.55 3.25
C ASN A 225 11.19 16.40 2.08
N PRO A 226 10.11 17.17 2.32
CA PRO A 226 9.46 17.97 1.27
C PRO A 226 10.39 18.93 0.51
N LEU A 227 11.38 19.53 1.19
CA LEU A 227 12.31 20.48 0.59
C LEU A 227 13.31 19.77 -0.35
N ALA A 228 13.81 18.60 0.06
CA ALA A 228 14.67 17.77 -0.78
C ALA A 228 13.92 17.32 -2.04
N MET A 229 12.70 16.77 -1.86
CA MET A 229 11.84 16.37 -2.97
C MET A 229 11.53 17.55 -3.91
N HIS A 230 11.21 18.74 -3.37
CA HIS A 230 10.98 19.94 -4.17
C HIS A 230 12.18 20.28 -5.05
N LYS A 231 13.39 20.31 -4.46
CA LYS A 231 14.63 20.58 -5.20
C LYS A 231 14.87 19.54 -6.30
N PHE A 232 14.57 18.27 -6.05
CA PHE A 232 14.74 17.21 -7.04
C PHE A 232 13.76 17.35 -8.20
N CYS A 233 12.48 17.57 -7.93
CA CYS A 233 11.47 17.80 -8.96
C CYS A 233 11.81 19.04 -9.80
N GLU A 234 12.30 20.12 -9.19
CA GLU A 234 12.76 21.32 -9.91
C GLU A 234 13.95 21.04 -10.83
N GLN A 235 14.95 20.28 -10.35
CA GLN A 235 16.14 19.92 -11.15
C GLN A 235 15.82 19.01 -12.34
N VAL A 236 14.82 18.12 -12.21
CA VAL A 236 14.32 17.28 -13.30
C VAL A 236 13.49 18.12 -14.29
N GLY A 237 13.06 19.33 -13.90
CA GLY A 237 12.26 20.21 -14.74
C GLY A 237 10.76 19.90 -14.69
N MET A 238 10.26 19.41 -13.55
CA MET A 238 8.82 19.26 -13.29
C MET A 238 8.17 20.61 -13.00
N GLY A 239 6.85 20.70 -13.23
CA GLY A 239 6.02 21.83 -12.87
C GLY A 239 5.89 21.93 -11.35
N MET A 240 6.61 22.89 -10.77
CA MET A 240 6.65 23.11 -9.32
C MET A 240 5.64 24.16 -8.82
N GLN A 241 4.75 24.61 -9.71
CA GLN A 241 3.68 25.53 -9.34
C GLN A 241 2.48 24.73 -8.81
N PRO A 242 1.89 25.13 -7.66
CA PRO A 242 0.67 24.51 -7.19
C PRO A 242 -0.49 24.75 -8.18
N PRO A 243 -1.55 23.93 -8.14
CA PRO A 243 -1.75 22.84 -7.17
C PRO A 243 -0.90 21.60 -7.45
N PHE A 244 -0.32 21.05 -6.39
CA PHE A 244 0.16 19.66 -6.38
C PHE A 244 -1.05 18.74 -6.21
N VAL A 245 -0.99 17.56 -6.81
CA VAL A 245 -2.13 16.63 -6.87
C VAL A 245 -1.83 15.38 -6.07
N PHE A 246 -2.85 14.83 -5.40
CA PHE A 246 -2.70 13.57 -4.72
C PHE A 246 -2.54 12.43 -5.74
N TYR A 247 -1.52 11.60 -5.54
CA TYR A 247 -1.26 10.43 -6.36
C TYR A 247 -0.70 9.30 -5.51
N HIS A 248 -1.07 8.07 -5.84
CA HIS A 248 -0.65 6.87 -5.12
C HIS A 248 0.85 6.56 -5.28
N ALA A 249 1.44 6.93 -6.42
CA ALA A 249 2.86 6.74 -6.74
C ALA A 249 3.39 5.29 -6.82
N ASP A 250 2.54 4.28 -6.63
CA ASP A 250 2.88 2.86 -6.76
C ASP A 250 1.70 1.98 -7.25
N LEU A 251 1.03 2.40 -8.32
CA LEU A 251 -0.10 1.69 -8.93
C LEU A 251 0.33 0.51 -9.82
N GLY A 252 1.28 -0.29 -9.33
CA GLY A 252 1.67 -1.54 -9.95
C GLY A 252 0.57 -2.60 -9.89
N PRO A 253 0.64 -3.66 -10.70
CA PRO A 253 -0.39 -4.70 -10.75
C PRO A 253 -0.51 -5.52 -9.44
N THR A 254 0.45 -5.41 -8.52
CA THR A 254 0.39 -6.01 -7.18
C THR A 254 -0.47 -5.20 -6.20
N ASN A 255 -0.65 -3.89 -6.46
CA ASN A 255 -1.37 -2.96 -5.58
C ASN A 255 -2.78 -2.63 -6.08
N VAL A 256 -3.17 -3.18 -7.23
CA VAL A 256 -4.52 -3.12 -7.79
C VAL A 256 -5.21 -4.46 -7.55
N LEU A 257 -6.39 -4.43 -6.95
CA LEU A 257 -7.23 -5.61 -6.72
C LEU A 257 -8.40 -5.64 -7.70
N VAL A 258 -8.68 -6.81 -8.28
CA VAL A 258 -9.96 -7.11 -8.92
C VAL A 258 -10.91 -7.60 -7.83
N LEU A 259 -12.02 -6.91 -7.63
CA LEU A 259 -12.95 -7.20 -6.54
C LEU A 259 -13.83 -8.40 -6.85
N ASP A 260 -14.10 -9.23 -5.83
CA ASP A 260 -15.00 -10.38 -5.97
C ASP A 260 -16.44 -9.90 -6.22
N GLY A 261 -17.13 -10.51 -7.19
CA GLY A 261 -18.53 -10.18 -7.53
C GLY A 261 -18.73 -9.22 -8.70
N THR A 262 -17.66 -8.84 -9.42
CA THR A 262 -17.77 -8.20 -10.73
C THR A 262 -17.64 -9.26 -11.82
N ASP A 263 -18.64 -10.14 -11.92
CA ASP A 263 -18.78 -11.00 -13.10
C ASP A 263 -18.97 -10.10 -14.33
N THR A 264 -17.88 -9.82 -15.04
CA THR A 264 -17.90 -9.23 -16.38
C THR A 264 -18.24 -10.27 -17.45
N ALA A 265 -18.90 -11.37 -17.04
CA ALA A 265 -19.36 -12.45 -17.90
C ALA A 265 -20.88 -12.64 -17.76
N SER A 266 -21.65 -11.60 -18.10
CA SER A 266 -23.04 -11.78 -18.52
C SER A 266 -23.20 -11.21 -19.92
N THR A 267 -23.03 -12.08 -20.91
CA THR A 267 -23.60 -11.97 -22.25
C THR A 267 -25.04 -11.46 -22.14
N PRO A 268 -25.49 -10.47 -22.93
CA PRO A 268 -26.87 -10.01 -22.84
C PRO A 268 -27.80 -11.08 -23.43
N SER A 269 -28.40 -11.89 -22.57
CA SER A 269 -29.61 -12.63 -22.94
C SER A 269 -30.76 -11.62 -23.01
N SER A 270 -31.27 -11.44 -24.21
CA SER A 270 -32.52 -10.74 -24.49
C SER A 270 -33.67 -11.35 -23.69
N SER A 271 -34.10 -10.68 -22.63
CA SER A 271 -35.45 -10.83 -22.08
C SER A 271 -35.91 -9.49 -21.53
N THR A 272 -36.77 -8.84 -22.31
CA THR A 272 -37.70 -7.80 -21.87
C THR A 272 -38.47 -8.28 -20.67
N ASP A 273 -38.30 -7.62 -19.52
CA ASP A 273 -39.40 -7.40 -18.60
C ASP A 273 -39.21 -6.09 -17.84
N SER A 274 -40.20 -5.24 -18.00
CA SER A 274 -40.32 -3.90 -17.46
C SER A 274 -41.17 -3.93 -16.19
N SER A 275 -40.57 -3.71 -15.01
CA SER A 275 -41.28 -3.21 -13.83
C SER A 275 -40.34 -2.89 -12.65
N SER A 276 -40.61 -1.73 -12.04
CA SER A 276 -40.25 -1.27 -10.69
C SER A 276 -38.83 -0.75 -10.35
N THR A 277 -38.76 0.59 -10.39
CA THR A 277 -38.25 1.52 -9.34
C THR A 277 -36.78 1.53 -8.92
N ASN A 278 -36.07 2.53 -9.45
CA ASN A 278 -35.17 3.48 -8.79
C ASN A 278 -34.38 3.01 -7.55
N THR A 279 -33.11 2.72 -7.78
CA THR A 279 -32.02 3.34 -7.01
C THR A 279 -30.87 3.59 -7.98
N PHE A 280 -30.41 4.84 -8.07
CA PHE A 280 -29.21 5.23 -8.81
C PHE A 280 -28.00 4.58 -8.14
N ASN A 281 -27.76 3.30 -8.43
CA ASN A 281 -26.50 2.64 -8.10
C ASN A 281 -25.53 2.98 -9.22
N SER A 282 -24.74 4.03 -9.03
CA SER A 282 -23.51 4.22 -9.79
C SER A 282 -22.73 2.90 -9.75
N PRO A 283 -22.24 2.38 -10.89
CA PRO A 283 -21.48 1.14 -10.89
C PRO A 283 -20.29 1.32 -9.94
N LYS A 284 -20.35 0.60 -8.83
CA LYS A 284 -19.30 0.58 -7.81
C LYS A 284 -18.00 0.21 -8.51
N ALA A 285 -16.95 0.95 -8.22
CA ALA A 285 -15.64 0.71 -8.77
C ALA A 285 -15.26 -0.77 -8.73
N ALA A 286 -15.01 -1.36 -9.89
CA ALA A 286 -14.64 -2.75 -10.04
C ALA A 286 -13.16 -3.01 -9.68
N ILE A 287 -12.55 -2.14 -8.87
CA ILE A 287 -11.17 -2.28 -8.40
C ILE A 287 -11.01 -1.86 -6.94
N GLY A 288 -10.08 -2.52 -6.25
CA GLY A 288 -9.50 -2.06 -5.02
C GLY A 288 -8.10 -1.51 -5.27
N ILE A 289 -7.67 -0.55 -4.46
CA ILE A 289 -6.29 -0.06 -4.44
C ILE A 289 -5.79 -0.20 -3.00
N ILE A 290 -4.57 -0.70 -2.83
CA ILE A 290 -3.91 -0.96 -1.54
C ILE A 290 -2.48 -0.41 -1.56
N ASP A 291 -1.84 -0.35 -0.40
CA ASP A 291 -0.43 0.05 -0.23
C ASP A 291 -0.15 1.53 -0.53
N PHE A 292 -0.73 2.41 0.30
CA PHE A 292 -0.65 3.87 0.12
C PHE A 292 0.61 4.47 0.77
N GLU A 293 1.64 3.68 1.01
CA GLU A 293 2.83 4.09 1.78
C GLU A 293 3.64 5.21 1.12
N VAL A 294 3.66 5.26 -0.22
CA VAL A 294 4.35 6.31 -0.99
C VAL A 294 3.38 7.31 -1.63
N ALA A 295 2.11 7.33 -1.20
CA ALA A 295 1.11 8.23 -1.75
C ALA A 295 1.16 9.62 -1.10
N GLY A 296 0.86 10.65 -1.89
CA GLY A 296 0.77 12.03 -1.39
C GLY A 296 0.67 13.06 -2.51
N PHE A 297 0.94 14.32 -2.19
CA PHE A 297 0.85 15.44 -3.12
C PHE A 297 2.13 15.60 -3.92
N LEU A 298 2.01 15.40 -5.23
CA LEU A 298 3.13 15.33 -6.16
C LEU A 298 2.87 16.24 -7.38
N PRO A 299 3.92 16.65 -8.12
CA PRO A 299 3.74 17.35 -9.39
C PRO A 299 2.95 16.49 -10.37
N LYS A 300 2.06 17.11 -11.16
CA LYS A 300 1.25 16.40 -12.18
C LYS A 300 2.13 15.60 -13.16
N ASP A 301 3.30 16.13 -13.50
CA ASP A 301 4.27 15.48 -14.38
C ASP A 301 4.77 14.14 -13.82
N TRP A 302 4.79 13.97 -12.48
CA TRP A 302 5.27 12.76 -11.84
C TRP A 302 4.39 11.55 -12.14
N ILE A 303 3.08 11.76 -12.26
CA ILE A 303 2.10 10.68 -12.50
C ILE A 303 2.48 9.90 -13.76
N MET A 304 2.61 10.61 -14.89
CA MET A 304 2.97 9.99 -16.17
C MET A 304 4.43 9.54 -16.19
N THR A 305 5.34 10.32 -15.59
CA THR A 305 6.77 9.97 -15.52
C THR A 305 6.99 8.64 -14.78
N LYS A 306 6.24 8.39 -13.69
CA LYS A 306 6.34 7.16 -12.92
C LYS A 306 6.10 5.93 -13.80
N PHE A 307 5.06 5.92 -14.64
CA PHE A 307 4.80 4.83 -15.58
C PHE A 307 5.92 4.60 -16.60
N CYS A 308 6.82 5.56 -16.83
CA CYS A 308 7.94 5.41 -17.75
C CYS A 308 9.23 4.90 -17.09
N VAL A 309 9.40 5.11 -15.77
CA VAL A 309 10.70 4.93 -15.11
C VAL A 309 10.76 3.80 -14.10
N THR A 310 9.62 3.29 -13.62
CA THR A 310 9.59 2.14 -12.70
C THR A 310 9.19 0.84 -13.38
N GLY A 311 9.98 -0.20 -13.13
CA GLY A 311 9.66 -1.58 -13.50
C GLY A 311 8.64 -2.25 -12.55
N GLY A 312 8.37 -1.66 -11.38
CA GLY A 312 7.31 -2.16 -10.46
C GLY A 312 5.90 -2.03 -11.04
N MET A 313 5.76 -1.33 -12.17
CA MET A 313 4.52 -1.23 -12.94
C MET A 313 4.39 -2.32 -14.00
N ASP A 314 5.41 -3.14 -14.22
CA ASP A 314 5.34 -4.27 -15.14
C ASP A 314 4.73 -5.49 -14.43
N LEU A 315 4.16 -6.40 -15.21
CA LEU A 315 3.71 -7.69 -14.71
C LEU A 315 4.94 -8.58 -14.49
N SER A 316 5.09 -9.12 -13.28
CA SER A 316 6.03 -10.20 -13.02
C SER A 316 5.40 -11.53 -13.42
N PHE A 317 6.08 -12.28 -14.28
CA PHE A 317 5.76 -13.68 -14.57
C PHE A 317 6.89 -14.52 -13.99
N GLU A 318 6.56 -15.55 -13.22
CA GLU A 318 7.54 -16.57 -12.85
C GLU A 318 8.10 -17.23 -14.12
N ASP A 319 9.35 -17.68 -14.10
CA ASP A 319 10.06 -18.15 -15.31
C ASP A 319 9.36 -19.35 -15.99
N ASP A 320 8.74 -20.24 -15.21
CA ASP A 320 7.97 -21.40 -15.70
C ASP A 320 6.60 -21.03 -16.28
N ASP A 321 6.25 -19.76 -16.17
CA ASP A 321 4.91 -19.21 -16.30
C ASP A 321 4.82 -18.19 -17.45
N LYS A 322 5.94 -18.02 -18.19
CA LYS A 322 6.04 -17.27 -19.44
C LYS A 322 5.26 -17.97 -20.54
N VAL A 323 3.97 -17.65 -20.64
CA VAL A 323 3.18 -18.01 -21.82
C VAL A 323 3.70 -17.20 -23.01
N GLU A 324 4.11 -17.89 -24.06
CA GLU A 324 4.56 -17.27 -25.32
C GLU A 324 3.51 -16.24 -25.79
N GLY A 325 3.94 -14.99 -25.97
CA GLY A 325 3.07 -13.88 -26.41
C GLY A 325 2.49 -12.99 -25.31
N GLN A 326 2.81 -13.20 -24.01
CA GLN A 326 2.46 -12.22 -22.98
C GLN A 326 3.50 -11.10 -22.88
N ASP A 327 3.01 -9.86 -22.95
CA ASP A 327 3.83 -8.66 -22.84
C ASP A 327 3.80 -8.13 -21.39
N PRO A 328 4.92 -8.22 -20.63
CA PRO A 328 4.99 -7.76 -19.25
C PRO A 328 4.76 -6.26 -19.10
N VAL A 329 4.99 -5.47 -20.17
CA VAL A 329 4.79 -4.02 -20.15
C VAL A 329 3.39 -3.60 -20.57
N TRP A 330 2.53 -4.54 -21.00
CA TRP A 330 1.19 -4.23 -21.52
C TRP A 330 0.36 -3.41 -20.53
N TRP A 331 0.35 -3.82 -19.26
CA TRP A 331 -0.41 -3.14 -18.20
C TRP A 331 0.01 -1.68 -18.08
N ARG A 332 1.31 -1.48 -17.85
CA ARG A 332 1.93 -0.17 -17.74
C ARG A 332 1.64 0.70 -18.96
N MET A 333 1.81 0.16 -20.16
CA MET A 333 1.59 0.86 -21.42
C MET A 333 0.13 1.29 -21.61
N LYS A 334 -0.83 0.43 -21.26
CA LYS A 334 -2.26 0.72 -21.42
C LYS A 334 -2.74 1.77 -20.42
N VAL A 335 -2.32 1.68 -19.15
CA VAL A 335 -2.63 2.72 -18.16
C VAL A 335 -1.96 4.04 -18.55
N ALA A 336 -0.68 4.03 -18.91
CA ALA A 336 0.04 5.22 -19.34
C ALA A 336 -0.59 5.88 -20.58
N THR A 337 -1.02 5.08 -21.56
CA THR A 337 -1.76 5.55 -22.73
C THR A 337 -3.09 6.20 -22.32
N GLY A 338 -3.86 5.55 -21.45
CA GLY A 338 -5.12 6.11 -20.96
C GLY A 338 -4.93 7.42 -20.17
N VAL A 339 -3.91 7.51 -19.32
CA VAL A 339 -3.54 8.74 -18.60
C VAL A 339 -3.18 9.84 -19.59
N ARG A 340 -2.31 9.56 -20.56
CA ARG A 340 -1.92 10.54 -21.59
C ARG A 340 -3.13 11.03 -22.38
N ASP A 341 -3.92 10.10 -22.91
CA ASP A 341 -4.98 10.42 -23.86
C ASP A 341 -6.17 11.11 -23.17
N LYS A 342 -6.44 10.77 -21.89
CA LYS A 342 -7.54 11.36 -21.12
C LYS A 342 -7.15 12.63 -20.37
N LEU A 343 -5.97 12.66 -19.75
CA LEU A 343 -5.57 13.70 -18.81
C LEU A 343 -4.54 14.68 -19.39
N GLY A 344 -3.96 14.37 -20.56
CA GLY A 344 -3.02 15.26 -21.25
C GLY A 344 -1.74 15.56 -20.46
N LEU A 345 -1.34 14.65 -19.56
CA LEU A 345 -0.20 14.87 -18.68
C LEU A 345 1.12 14.83 -19.43
N ARG A 346 1.98 15.81 -19.15
CA ARG A 346 3.36 15.81 -19.60
C ARG A 346 4.17 14.78 -18.81
N GLN A 347 5.19 14.22 -19.44
CA GLN A 347 6.16 13.34 -18.81
C GLN A 347 7.58 13.88 -18.98
N VAL A 348 8.43 13.63 -18.00
CA VAL A 348 9.82 14.09 -17.96
C VAL A 348 10.79 12.92 -17.73
N ALA A 349 10.45 11.72 -18.23
CA ALA A 349 11.23 10.51 -17.97
C ALA A 349 12.67 10.60 -18.50
N HIS A 350 12.88 11.30 -19.61
CA HIS A 350 14.20 11.48 -20.19
C HIS A 350 15.07 12.45 -19.36
N GLU A 351 14.49 13.54 -18.87
CA GLU A 351 15.15 14.48 -17.97
C GLU A 351 15.44 13.81 -16.62
N TRP A 352 14.48 13.02 -16.12
CA TRP A 352 14.64 12.21 -14.91
C TRP A 352 15.78 11.21 -15.05
N ALA A 353 15.83 10.48 -16.17
CA ALA A 353 16.89 9.53 -16.49
C ALA A 353 18.26 10.20 -16.48
N LYS A 354 18.41 11.32 -17.20
CA LYS A 354 19.63 12.12 -17.20
C LYS A 354 20.00 12.55 -15.79
N TRP A 355 19.05 13.08 -15.04
CA TRP A 355 19.27 13.55 -13.67
C TRP A 355 19.69 12.41 -12.72
N LYS A 356 19.15 11.21 -12.89
CA LYS A 356 19.43 10.03 -12.07
C LYS A 356 20.82 9.45 -12.36
N TRP A 357 21.23 9.44 -13.63
CA TRP A 357 22.48 8.81 -14.09
C TRP A 357 23.67 9.76 -14.29
N MET A 358 23.47 11.09 -14.39
CA MET A 358 24.58 12.07 -14.42
C MET A 358 25.23 12.33 -13.05
N ALA A 359 24.91 11.54 -12.01
CA ALA A 359 25.50 11.65 -10.68
C ALA A 359 26.51 10.53 -10.38
N GLU A 360 26.76 9.63 -11.33
CA GLU A 360 27.74 8.54 -11.23
C GLU A 360 29.06 8.83 -11.99
N GLU A 361 29.15 9.98 -12.66
CA GLU A 361 30.37 10.59 -13.20
C GLU A 361 30.83 11.75 -12.30
#